data_AF-A0A4U9D0S4-F1
#
_entry.id   AF-A0A4U9D0S4-F1
#
_cell.length_a   1.000
_cell.length_b   1.000
_cell.length_c   1.000
_cell.angle_alpha   90.00
_cell.angle_beta   90.00
_cell.angle_gamma   90.00
#
_symmetry.space_group_name_H-M   'P 1'
#
loop_
_entity.id
_entity.type
_entity.pdbx_description
1 polymer ?
#
loop_
_entity_poly.entity_id
_entity_poly.type
_entity_poly.pdbx_seq_one_letter_code
_entity_poly.pdbx_strand_id
1 'polypeptide(L)' 'MSKIFEDNSLTIGHTPLVRLNRIGNGRILAKVESRNPSFSVKCRIGANMIWDAENAEY' A
#
# COMPACT_ATOMS: atom_id res chain seq x y z
N MET A 1 -7.55 15.61 14.30
CA MET A 1 -8.44 15.46 13.12
C MET A 1 -8.78 14.00 12.97
N SER A 2 -10.05 13.65 12.84
CA SER A 2 -10.47 12.28 12.52
C SER A 2 -10.25 12.03 11.02
N LYS A 3 -9.56 10.94 10.67
CA LYS A 3 -9.53 10.40 9.31
C LYS A 3 -10.25 9.07 9.34
N ILE A 4 -11.53 9.10 8.96
CA ILE A 4 -12.39 7.92 8.88
C ILE A 4 -12.47 7.55 7.40
N PHE A 5 -12.29 6.28 7.08
CA PHE A 5 -12.40 5.75 5.72
C PHE A 5 -13.73 5.02 5.59
N GLU A 6 -14.38 5.15 4.43
CA GLU A 6 -15.67 4.50 4.15
C GLU A 6 -15.53 2.97 4.07
N ASP A 7 -14.40 2.48 3.57
CA ASP A 7 -14.10 1.06 3.48
C ASP A 7 -12.59 0.79 3.59
N ASN A 8 -12.23 -0.50 3.69
CA ASN A 8 -10.87 -0.94 3.91
C ASN A 8 -9.95 -0.72 2.69
N SER A 9 -10.51 -0.70 1.46
CA SER A 9 -9.73 -0.51 0.23
C SER A 9 -9.15 0.90 0.14
N LEU A 10 -9.78 1.89 0.75
CA LEU A 10 -9.29 3.27 0.82
C LEU A 10 -8.08 3.45 1.75
N THR A 11 -7.72 2.42 2.52
CA THR A 11 -6.59 2.46 3.46
C THR A 11 -5.27 1.96 2.84
N ILE A 12 -5.25 1.60 1.55
CA ILE A 12 -4.05 1.14 0.84
C ILE A 12 -2.95 2.20 0.78
N GLY A 13 -1.69 1.75 0.76
CA GLY A 13 -0.54 2.61 0.54
C GLY A 13 0.08 3.19 1.81
N HIS A 14 0.73 4.35 1.67
CA HIS A 14 1.50 5.01 2.74
C HIS A 14 2.48 4.09 3.51
N THR A 15 3.02 3.08 2.83
CA THR A 15 3.94 2.11 3.42
C THR A 15 5.26 2.77 3.84
N PRO A 16 5.87 2.36 4.96
CA PRO A 16 7.09 3.00 5.44
C PRO A 16 8.30 2.64 4.57
N LEU A 17 9.28 3.55 4.56
CA LEU A 17 10.61 3.31 4.02
C LEU A 17 11.59 3.18 5.19
N VAL A 18 12.22 2.01 5.33
CA VAL A 18 13.05 1.66 6.50
C VAL A 18 14.49 1.43 6.06
N ARG A 19 15.45 2.05 6.75
CA ARG A 19 16.89 1.83 6.51
C ARG A 19 17.33 0.49 7.10
N LEU A 20 18.06 -0.31 6.31
CA LEU A 20 18.70 -1.53 6.82
C LEU A 20 20.07 -1.19 7.41
N ASN A 21 20.21 -1.32 8.73
CA ASN A 21 21.44 -0.93 9.44
C ASN A 21 22.53 -2.00 9.44
N ARG A 22 22.16 -3.28 9.34
CA ARG A 22 23.07 -4.43 9.46
C ARG A 22 23.29 -5.21 8.16
N ILE A 23 22.50 -4.94 7.13
CA ILE A 23 22.55 -5.62 5.83
C ILE A 23 22.96 -4.61 4.76
N GLY A 24 24.02 -4.92 4.01
CA GLY A 24 24.60 -4.03 3.00
C GLY A 24 25.48 -2.93 3.59
N ASN A 25 25.56 -1.80 2.89
CA ASN A 25 26.45 -0.67 3.22
C ASN A 25 25.74 0.49 3.97
N GLY A 26 24.57 0.23 4.57
CA GLY A 26 23.77 1.25 5.27
C GLY A 26 23.02 2.24 4.38
N ARG A 27 23.12 2.11 3.04
CA ARG A 27 22.37 2.93 2.07
C ARG A 27 21.14 2.23 1.48
N ILE A 28 20.89 0.99 1.86
CA ILE A 28 19.70 0.23 1.42
C ILE A 28 18.49 0.70 2.22
N LEU A 29 17.44 1.10 1.49
CA LEU A 29 16.15 1.49 2.04
C LEU A 29 15.09 0.50 1.55
N ALA A 30 14.43 -0.18 2.49
CA ALA A 30 13.39 -1.16 2.21
C ALA A 30 12.00 -0.52 2.34
N LYS A 31 11.20 -0.61 1.28
CA LYS A 31 9.78 -0.18 1.29
C LYS A 31 8.91 -1.37 1.71
N VAL A 32 8.26 -1.28 2.87
CA VAL A 32 7.63 -2.44 3.51
C VAL A 32 6.17 -2.60 3.06
N GLU A 33 5.96 -3.25 1.92
CA GLU A 33 4.63 -3.39 1.30
C GLU A 33 3.68 -4.36 2.02
N SER A 34 4.13 -5.09 3.03
CA SER A 34 3.23 -5.80 3.94
C SER A 34 2.42 -4.88 4.86
N ARG A 35 2.72 -3.56 4.87
CA ARG A 35 1.92 -2.55 5.58
C ARG A 35 0.76 -2.02 4.74
N ASN A 36 0.06 -2.93 4.07
CA ASN A 36 -1.20 -2.72 3.37
C ASN A 36 -2.32 -3.55 4.04
N PRO A 37 -3.60 -3.33 3.73
CA PRO A 37 -4.73 -3.90 4.47
C PRO A 37 -4.83 -5.43 4.45
N SER A 38 -4.36 -6.08 3.37
CA SER A 38 -4.22 -7.54 3.28
C SER A 38 -2.76 -7.99 3.15
N PHE A 39 -1.85 -7.22 3.75
CA PHE A 39 -0.47 -7.60 4.04
C PHE A 39 0.44 -7.85 2.85
N SER A 40 0.13 -7.30 1.67
CA SER A 40 1.04 -7.37 0.53
C SER A 40 0.91 -6.17 -0.41
N VAL A 41 1.87 -6.05 -1.34
CA VAL A 41 1.80 -5.08 -2.44
C VAL A 41 0.54 -5.25 -3.32
N LYS A 42 -0.07 -6.44 -3.30
CA LYS A 42 -1.21 -6.77 -4.18
C LYS A 42 -2.49 -6.02 -3.82
N CYS A 43 -2.61 -5.47 -2.60
CA CYS A 43 -3.78 -4.66 -2.23
C CYS A 43 -3.98 -3.46 -3.17
N ARG A 44 -2.87 -2.87 -3.66
CA ARG A 44 -2.92 -1.70 -4.54
C ARG A 44 -3.60 -2.00 -5.87
N ILE A 45 -3.14 -3.05 -6.53
CA ILE A 45 -3.71 -3.45 -7.83
C ILE A 45 -5.09 -4.06 -7.66
N GLY A 46 -5.33 -4.80 -6.56
CA GLY A 46 -6.63 -5.39 -6.29
C GLY A 46 -7.72 -4.33 -6.13
N ALA A 47 -7.45 -3.30 -5.32
CA ALA A 47 -8.36 -2.16 -5.17
C ALA A 47 -8.53 -1.41 -6.50
N ASN A 48 -7.42 -1.08 -7.17
CA ASN A 48 -7.48 -0.25 -8.38
C ASN A 48 -8.15 -0.95 -9.57
N MET A 49 -8.01 -2.27 -9.72
CA MET A 49 -8.72 -3.01 -10.77
C MET A 49 -10.24 -3.01 -10.57
N ILE A 50 -10.70 -3.12 -9.32
CA ILE A 50 -12.14 -3.09 -9.01
C ILE A 50 -12.68 -1.68 -9.23
N TRP A 51 -12.00 -0.66 -8.71
CA TRP A 51 -12.41 0.74 -8.94
C TRP A 51 -12.43 1.09 -10.43
N ASP A 52 -11.45 0.64 -11.21
CA ASP A 52 -11.42 0.88 -12.65
C ASP A 52 -12.62 0.23 -13.35
N ALA A 53 -12.96 -1.02 -12.99
CA ALA A 53 -14.14 -1.70 -13.52
C ALA A 53 -15.47 -1.02 -13.11
N GLU A 54 -15.55 -0.41 -11.92
CA GLU A 54 -16.71 0.36 -11.48
C GLU A 54 -16.89 1.68 -12.24
N ASN A 55 -15.79 2.28 -12.71
CA ASN A 55 -15.81 3.54 -13.47
C ASN A 55 -15.90 3.32 -15.00
N ALA A 56 -15.67 2.10 -15.48
CA ALA A 56 -15.82 1.78 -16.89
C ALA A 56 -17.31 1.84 -17.29
N GLU A 57 -17.70 2.93 -17.96
CA GLU A 57 -19.00 3.01 -18.64
C GLU A 57 -18.99 2.13 -19.90
N TYR A 58 -20.05 1.31 -20.06
CA TYR A 58 -20.38 0.59 -21.29
C TYR A 58 -21.64 1.19 -21.92
#